data_AF-A0A3D0IFZ9-F1
#
_entry.id   AF-A0A3D0IFZ9-F1
#
_cell.length_a   1.000
_cell.length_b   1.000
_cell.length_c   1.000
_cell.angle_alpha   90.00
_cell.angle_beta   90.00
_cell.angle_gamma   90.00
#
_symmetry.space_group_name_H-M   'P 1'
#
loop_
_entity.id
_entity.type
_entity.pdbx_description
1 polymer ?
#
loop_
_entity_poly.entity_id
_entity_poly.type
_entity_poly.pdbx_seq_one_letter_code
_entity_poly.pdbx_strand_id
1 'polypeptide(L)'
;MVESIAIMPPLQVLFGRYDIMLLSLGKKGMGIIMKKMLSLALTVAMILGVTSGCKKKIPKFELEVGDIITMGKYEDEDIEWEVMHRNFVIGEDKVIVELQSTCAIECLPFNEDGESSWEDCTLREWLNNDFFEEAFTKSEKKSIIDTSYSMYTGDARWLTDKVFLPEYLRYRMNPQDATCEPTDHTEDLGIQMENGSCKFWTRDVNLMRSAGGGTSVGSFVMCLGTKSNNSGHGPDGLFTAEDVGVRPVISVECEGTFEMKDIDVADRITFGTYSEEPITWVVFDKDKNGITVVSKYALDKMKMNKKDVVDFADSSLHDWLNEEFYEDAFTDKQKKLIVADEDDDSVTLPEKVTVKDFEREFLYEMLTGYSKSFCEENDVAEGDSLAASWCKGRSKNNKAFLTLDLARGGRAANADQEIGVRPMITIKF
;
A
#
# COMPACT_ATOMS: atom_id res chain seq x y z
N MET A 1 -62.09 -35.56 0.24
CA MET A 1 -60.94 -36.06 1.03
C MET A 1 -60.02 -34.88 1.25
N VAL A 2 -59.85 -34.54 2.51
CA VAL A 2 -59.14 -33.38 3.05
C VAL A 2 -57.75 -33.86 3.48
N GLU A 3 -56.71 -33.07 3.23
CA GLU A 3 -55.49 -32.92 4.06
C GLU A 3 -54.70 -31.71 3.50
N SER A 4 -55.09 -30.48 3.87
CA SER A 4 -54.52 -29.68 4.97
C SER A 4 -53.11 -29.14 4.68
N ILE A 5 -53.07 -28.08 3.86
CA ILE A 5 -51.97 -27.10 3.83
C ILE A 5 -52.08 -26.26 5.11
N ALA A 6 -51.17 -26.47 6.06
CA ALA A 6 -51.07 -25.64 7.25
C ALA A 6 -50.42 -24.31 6.89
N ILE A 7 -51.18 -23.25 7.14
CA ILE A 7 -50.88 -21.84 6.91
C ILE A 7 -49.76 -21.40 7.85
N MET A 8 -48.61 -20.95 7.32
CA MET A 8 -47.75 -20.04 8.06
C MET A 8 -48.37 -18.63 8.02
N PRO A 9 -48.47 -17.91 9.15
CA PRO A 9 -49.01 -16.57 9.15
C PRO A 9 -48.05 -15.61 8.42
N PRO A 10 -48.57 -14.55 7.78
CA PRO A 10 -47.73 -13.56 7.11
C PRO A 10 -46.81 -12.87 8.13
N LEU A 11 -45.56 -12.63 7.73
CA LEU A 11 -44.49 -12.00 8.53
C LEU A 11 -44.91 -10.69 9.24
N GLN A 12 -46.02 -10.06 8.86
CA GLN A 12 -46.55 -8.85 9.50
C GLN A 12 -46.99 -9.03 10.96
N VAL A 13 -47.34 -10.24 11.41
CA VAL A 13 -47.77 -10.45 12.82
C VAL A 13 -46.58 -10.49 13.80
N LEU A 14 -45.38 -10.83 13.32
CA LEU A 14 -44.17 -10.80 14.15
C LEU A 14 -43.67 -9.37 14.41
N PHE A 15 -43.84 -8.44 13.47
CA PHE A 15 -43.38 -7.05 13.63
C PHE A 15 -44.34 -6.19 14.48
N GLY A 16 -45.65 -6.48 14.48
CA GLY A 16 -46.65 -5.67 15.20
C GLY A 16 -46.56 -5.70 16.74
N ARG A 17 -45.80 -6.63 17.34
CA ARG A 17 -45.57 -6.66 18.80
C ARG A 17 -44.27 -6.00 19.26
N TYR A 18 -43.31 -5.73 18.37
CA TYR A 18 -42.06 -5.07 18.74
C TYR A 18 -42.17 -3.54 18.77
N ASP A 19 -43.05 -2.96 17.95
CA ASP A 19 -43.29 -1.51 17.92
C ASP A 19 -43.83 -0.96 19.26
N ILE A 20 -44.58 -1.77 20.00
CA ILE A 20 -45.14 -1.36 21.31
C ILE A 20 -44.06 -1.44 22.42
N MET A 21 -42.99 -2.20 22.25
CA MET A 21 -41.89 -2.30 23.22
C MET A 21 -40.82 -1.22 23.03
N LEU A 22 -40.73 -0.62 21.84
CA LEU A 22 -39.71 0.38 21.48
C LEU A 22 -39.94 1.76 22.10
N LEU A 23 -41.14 2.04 22.64
CA LEU A 23 -41.48 3.35 23.21
C LEU A 23 -41.17 3.51 24.71
N SER A 24 -40.60 2.51 25.40
CA SER A 24 -40.37 2.60 26.86
C SER A 24 -38.96 2.28 27.36
N LEU A 25 -37.92 2.25 26.52
CA LEU A 25 -36.58 1.81 26.94
C LEU A 25 -35.48 2.82 26.58
N GLY A 26 -34.70 3.22 27.60
CA GLY A 26 -33.55 4.11 27.45
C GLY A 26 -32.35 3.48 26.73
N LYS A 27 -31.41 4.33 26.27
CA LYS A 27 -30.27 4.01 25.37
C LYS A 27 -29.50 2.71 25.67
N LYS A 28 -29.38 2.27 26.92
CA LYS A 28 -28.71 0.99 27.29
C LYS A 28 -29.51 -0.27 26.92
N GLY A 29 -30.85 -0.22 26.89
CA GLY A 29 -31.68 -1.37 26.51
C GLY A 29 -31.69 -1.64 25.01
N MET A 30 -31.49 -0.60 24.20
CA MET A 30 -31.50 -0.68 22.74
C MET A 30 -30.27 -1.42 22.19
N GLY A 31 -29.10 -1.23 22.79
CA GLY A 31 -27.86 -1.92 22.40
C GLY A 31 -27.90 -3.43 22.67
N ILE A 32 -28.53 -3.86 23.76
CA ILE A 32 -28.66 -5.29 24.11
C ILE A 32 -29.60 -6.02 23.14
N ILE A 33 -30.65 -5.35 22.66
CA ILE A 33 -31.61 -5.92 21.72
C ILE A 33 -31.03 -5.97 20.30
N MET A 34 -30.25 -4.96 19.87
CA MET A 34 -29.53 -4.99 18.58
C MET A 34 -28.49 -6.11 18.53
N LYS A 35 -27.70 -6.32 19.59
CA LYS A 35 -26.75 -7.45 19.68
C LYS A 35 -27.47 -8.81 19.63
N LYS A 36 -28.65 -8.94 20.25
CA LYS A 36 -29.46 -10.17 20.19
C LYS A 36 -30.14 -10.40 18.84
N MET A 37 -30.52 -9.34 18.11
CA MET A 37 -31.08 -9.44 16.76
C MET A 37 -30.02 -9.83 15.72
N LEU A 38 -28.78 -9.32 15.86
CA LEU A 38 -27.65 -9.72 15.01
C LEU A 38 -27.25 -11.19 15.27
N SER A 39 -27.23 -11.60 16.54
CA SER A 39 -26.99 -12.99 16.96
C SER A 39 -28.04 -13.99 16.45
N LEU A 40 -29.31 -13.57 16.36
CA LEU A 40 -30.40 -14.42 15.84
C LEU A 40 -30.35 -14.53 14.30
N ALA A 41 -29.91 -13.49 13.59
CA ALA A 41 -29.68 -13.56 12.14
C ALA A 41 -28.51 -14.50 11.79
N LEU A 42 -27.45 -14.51 12.60
CA LEU A 42 -26.30 -15.42 12.43
C LEU A 42 -26.67 -16.89 12.67
N THR A 43 -27.55 -17.17 13.63
CA THR A 43 -28.01 -18.54 13.92
C THR A 43 -28.98 -19.08 12.88
N VAL A 44 -29.80 -18.24 12.25
CA VAL A 44 -30.65 -18.65 11.11
C VAL A 44 -29.80 -18.97 9.87
N ALA A 45 -28.67 -18.28 9.67
CA ALA A 45 -27.71 -18.61 8.60
C ALA A 45 -27.01 -19.96 8.82
N MET A 46 -26.73 -20.35 10.07
CA MET A 46 -26.15 -21.67 10.38
C MET A 46 -27.14 -22.83 10.20
N ILE A 47 -28.44 -22.61 10.43
CA ILE A 47 -29.47 -23.68 10.37
C ILE A 47 -29.87 -24.04 8.93
N LEU A 48 -29.56 -23.21 7.93
CA LEU A 48 -29.84 -23.47 6.51
C LEU A 48 -28.82 -24.39 5.78
N GLY A 49 -27.91 -25.04 6.51
CA GLY A 49 -27.22 -26.23 6.01
C GLY A 49 -26.12 -25.98 4.96
N VAL A 50 -24.99 -25.44 5.42
CA VAL A 50 -23.69 -25.69 4.76
C VAL A 50 -22.74 -26.31 5.79
N THR A 51 -22.94 -27.58 6.10
CA THR A 51 -21.91 -28.39 6.77
C THR A 51 -21.26 -29.30 5.74
N SER A 52 -20.14 -28.86 5.16
CA SER A 52 -19.01 -29.71 4.77
C SER A 52 -17.92 -28.91 4.06
N GLY A 53 -16.82 -28.66 4.78
CA GLY A 53 -15.56 -28.13 4.27
C GLY A 53 -15.53 -26.61 4.20
N CYS A 54 -15.20 -25.94 5.31
CA CYS A 54 -14.82 -24.52 5.26
C CYS A 54 -13.44 -24.44 4.58
N LYS A 55 -13.42 -24.52 3.24
CA LYS A 55 -12.35 -23.91 2.47
C LYS A 55 -12.59 -22.41 2.62
N LYS A 56 -11.96 -21.76 3.61
CA LYS A 56 -11.90 -20.29 3.64
C LYS A 56 -11.42 -19.85 2.24
N LYS A 57 -12.18 -18.95 1.61
CA LYS A 57 -12.05 -18.63 0.18
C LYS A 57 -10.81 -17.79 -0.04
N ILE A 58 -9.98 -18.19 -1.00
CA ILE A 58 -8.89 -17.35 -1.49
C ILE A 58 -9.51 -16.07 -2.10
N PRO A 59 -8.90 -14.90 -1.91
CA PRO A 59 -9.37 -13.65 -2.52
C PRO A 59 -9.51 -13.78 -4.03
N LYS A 60 -10.55 -13.16 -4.58
CA LYS A 60 -10.74 -13.08 -6.03
C LYS A 60 -10.27 -11.72 -6.54
N PHE A 61 -9.97 -11.63 -7.83
CA PHE A 61 -9.46 -10.39 -8.41
C PHE A 61 -10.50 -9.25 -8.47
N GLU A 62 -11.80 -9.53 -8.35
CA GLU A 62 -12.85 -8.49 -8.42
C GLU A 62 -12.94 -7.60 -7.17
N LEU A 63 -11.97 -7.69 -6.25
CA LEU A 63 -11.87 -6.79 -5.11
C LEU A 63 -11.51 -5.38 -5.55
N GLU A 64 -12.08 -4.39 -4.88
CA GLU A 64 -11.76 -2.97 -5.04
C GLU A 64 -10.96 -2.46 -3.84
N VAL A 65 -10.19 -1.39 -4.04
CA VAL A 65 -9.49 -0.71 -2.94
C VAL A 65 -10.53 -0.23 -1.90
N GLY A 66 -10.27 -0.49 -0.63
CA GLY A 66 -11.18 -0.20 0.48
C GLY A 66 -12.19 -1.32 0.79
N ASP A 67 -12.27 -2.38 -0.02
CA ASP A 67 -13.04 -3.57 0.36
C ASP A 67 -12.47 -4.21 1.63
N ILE A 68 -13.35 -4.74 2.48
CA ILE A 68 -12.96 -5.51 3.67
C ILE A 68 -13.23 -6.99 3.42
N ILE A 69 -12.21 -7.81 3.62
CA ILE A 69 -12.31 -9.27 3.53
C ILE A 69 -11.92 -9.93 4.86
N THR A 70 -12.41 -11.15 5.08
CA THR A 70 -12.03 -11.95 6.25
C THR A 70 -11.13 -13.10 5.82
N MET A 71 -9.93 -13.18 6.40
CA MET A 71 -8.93 -14.22 6.08
C MET A 71 -8.06 -14.50 7.31
N GLY A 72 -7.81 -15.77 7.60
CA GLY A 72 -7.12 -16.16 8.84
C GLY A 72 -7.98 -15.99 10.11
N LYS A 73 -7.42 -16.39 11.24
CA LYS A 73 -8.02 -16.33 12.58
C LYS A 73 -6.90 -16.38 13.63
N TYR A 74 -6.85 -15.45 14.57
CA TYR A 74 -5.82 -15.38 15.62
C TYR A 74 -6.48 -15.13 16.99
N GLU A 75 -6.01 -15.81 18.05
CA GLU A 75 -6.55 -15.67 19.42
C GLU A 75 -8.09 -15.76 19.51
N ASP A 76 -8.62 -16.74 18.79
CA ASP A 76 -10.05 -16.98 18.65
C ASP A 76 -10.89 -15.92 17.89
N GLU A 77 -10.26 -14.89 17.33
CA GLU A 77 -10.86 -13.81 16.54
C GLU A 77 -10.56 -13.94 15.03
N ASP A 78 -11.58 -13.77 14.18
CA ASP A 78 -11.37 -13.70 12.73
C ASP A 78 -10.66 -12.37 12.37
N ILE A 79 -9.71 -12.42 11.44
CA ILE A 79 -8.98 -11.21 11.03
C ILE A 79 -9.67 -10.59 9.82
N GLU A 80 -10.03 -9.32 9.97
CA GLU A 80 -10.53 -8.47 8.89
C GLU A 80 -9.39 -7.68 8.25
N TRP A 81 -9.37 -7.64 6.93
CA TRP A 81 -8.35 -7.00 6.12
C TRP A 81 -8.97 -6.04 5.14
N GLU A 82 -8.46 -4.81 5.11
CA GLU A 82 -8.78 -3.81 4.10
C GLU A 82 -7.87 -3.98 2.87
N VAL A 83 -8.44 -3.88 1.67
CA VAL A 83 -7.71 -3.89 0.41
C VAL A 83 -7.02 -2.54 0.22
N MET A 84 -5.69 -2.55 0.27
CA MET A 84 -4.89 -1.33 0.20
C MET A 84 -4.52 -0.98 -1.23
N HIS A 85 -4.09 -1.97 -2.01
CA HIS A 85 -3.60 -1.81 -3.38
C HIS A 85 -3.85 -3.07 -4.19
N ARG A 86 -4.06 -2.90 -5.50
CA ARG A 86 -4.13 -3.99 -6.49
C ARG A 86 -2.95 -3.86 -7.45
N ASN A 87 -2.32 -4.98 -7.79
CA ASN A 87 -1.23 -5.05 -8.76
C ASN A 87 -1.51 -6.13 -9.82
N PHE A 88 -1.66 -5.72 -11.06
CA PHE A 88 -1.93 -6.59 -12.20
C PHE A 88 -0.64 -6.92 -12.95
N VAL A 89 -0.28 -8.19 -13.07
CA VAL A 89 0.92 -8.61 -13.79
C VAL A 89 0.59 -8.78 -15.27
N ILE A 90 1.01 -7.86 -16.12
CA ILE A 90 0.60 -7.90 -17.52
C ILE A 90 1.33 -9.01 -18.26
N GLY A 91 0.57 -9.96 -18.82
CA GLY A 91 1.08 -11.13 -19.53
C GLY A 91 1.15 -12.41 -18.69
N GLU A 92 0.85 -12.31 -17.41
CA GLU A 92 0.62 -13.45 -16.51
C GLU A 92 -0.78 -13.24 -15.91
N ASP A 93 -1.71 -14.18 -16.04
CA ASP A 93 -3.10 -14.02 -15.51
C ASP A 93 -3.10 -13.99 -13.96
N LYS A 94 -2.51 -12.95 -13.37
CA LYS A 94 -2.09 -12.84 -11.99
C LYS A 94 -2.39 -11.44 -11.49
N VAL A 95 -3.15 -11.39 -10.40
CA VAL A 95 -3.46 -10.18 -9.65
C VAL A 95 -2.99 -10.38 -8.21
N ILE A 96 -2.21 -9.44 -7.72
CA ILE A 96 -1.74 -9.40 -6.33
C ILE A 96 -2.51 -8.28 -5.64
N VAL A 97 -3.07 -8.55 -4.47
CA VAL A 97 -3.65 -7.49 -3.62
C VAL A 97 -2.87 -7.40 -2.31
N GLU A 98 -2.57 -6.17 -1.91
CA GLU A 98 -1.96 -5.85 -0.62
C GLU A 98 -3.07 -5.57 0.38
N LEU A 99 -3.04 -6.25 1.51
CA LEU A 99 -4.08 -6.27 2.52
C LEU A 99 -3.52 -5.82 3.86
N GLN A 100 -4.19 -4.90 4.54
CA GLN A 100 -3.82 -4.47 5.89
C GLN A 100 -4.93 -4.84 6.87
N SER A 101 -4.57 -5.38 8.02
CA SER A 101 -5.53 -5.61 9.11
C SER A 101 -6.26 -4.31 9.47
N THR A 102 -7.58 -4.42 9.69
CA THR A 102 -8.41 -3.26 10.08
C THR A 102 -8.12 -2.82 11.52
N CYS A 103 -7.68 -3.75 12.36
CA CYS A 103 -7.37 -3.56 13.77
C CYS A 103 -5.91 -3.93 14.10
N ALA A 104 -5.42 -3.44 15.25
CA ALA A 104 -4.24 -4.01 15.88
C ALA A 104 -4.61 -5.37 16.47
N ILE A 105 -3.88 -6.41 16.07
CA ILE A 105 -4.21 -7.81 16.39
C ILE A 105 -3.47 -8.34 17.62
N GLU A 106 -2.44 -7.62 18.05
CA GLU A 106 -1.52 -8.00 19.11
C GLU A 106 -0.81 -6.74 19.64
N CYS A 107 -0.26 -6.79 20.85
CA CYS A 107 0.47 -5.71 21.52
C CYS A 107 1.87 -6.20 21.94
N LEU A 108 2.87 -5.97 21.07
CA LEU A 108 4.23 -6.47 21.25
C LEU A 108 5.27 -5.36 21.07
N PRO A 109 6.41 -5.45 21.76
CA PRO A 109 7.55 -4.59 21.47
C PRO A 109 8.03 -4.82 20.03
N PHE A 110 8.57 -3.77 19.42
CA PHE A 110 9.24 -3.90 18.12
C PHE A 110 10.42 -4.86 18.22
N ASN A 111 11.19 -4.75 19.30
CA ASN A 111 12.28 -5.66 19.61
C ASN A 111 12.47 -5.81 21.12
N GLU A 112 12.82 -7.01 21.58
CA GLU A 112 13.06 -7.29 23.00
C GLU A 112 14.49 -6.91 23.43
N ASP A 113 15.47 -7.01 22.52
CA ASP A 113 16.89 -6.86 22.82
C ASP A 113 17.46 -5.44 22.54
N GLY A 114 16.61 -4.50 22.14
CA GLY A 114 17.00 -3.10 21.90
C GLY A 114 17.69 -2.82 20.56
N GLU A 115 17.79 -3.80 19.66
CA GLU A 115 18.17 -3.53 18.25
C GLU A 115 17.02 -2.86 17.50
N SER A 116 17.36 -2.11 16.45
CA SER A 116 16.47 -1.11 15.85
C SER A 116 16.18 -1.33 14.35
N SER A 117 16.80 -2.33 13.73
CA SER A 117 16.55 -2.72 12.33
C SER A 117 15.31 -3.62 12.22
N TRP A 118 14.57 -3.51 11.12
CA TRP A 118 13.51 -4.46 10.79
C TRP A 118 14.07 -5.86 10.51
N GLU A 119 15.26 -5.97 9.91
CA GLU A 119 15.92 -7.23 9.54
C GLU A 119 16.00 -8.22 10.72
N ASP A 120 16.43 -7.71 11.88
CA ASP A 120 16.83 -8.51 13.03
C ASP A 120 15.87 -8.39 14.23
N CYS A 121 14.72 -7.72 14.09
CA CYS A 121 13.83 -7.51 15.23
C CYS A 121 12.95 -8.73 15.54
N THR A 122 12.70 -8.97 16.83
CA THR A 122 11.84 -10.07 17.30
C THR A 122 10.42 -9.98 16.76
N LEU A 123 9.89 -8.78 16.52
CA LEU A 123 8.56 -8.61 15.94
C LEU A 123 8.45 -9.17 14.51
N ARG A 124 9.48 -8.99 13.68
CA ARG A 124 9.53 -9.56 12.32
C ARG A 124 9.58 -11.08 12.36
N GLU A 125 10.37 -11.64 13.29
CA GLU A 125 10.45 -13.08 13.51
C GLU A 125 9.08 -13.65 13.91
N TRP A 126 8.42 -13.04 14.89
CA TRP A 126 7.08 -13.43 15.33
C TRP A 126 6.06 -13.36 14.18
N LEU A 127 6.06 -12.26 13.41
CA LEU A 127 5.13 -12.07 12.28
C LEU A 127 5.27 -13.17 11.21
N ASN A 128 6.50 -13.54 10.87
CA ASN A 128 6.78 -14.48 9.78
C ASN A 128 6.83 -15.95 10.20
N ASN A 129 6.95 -16.22 11.50
CA ASN A 129 6.95 -17.57 12.06
C ASN A 129 5.64 -17.82 12.81
N ASP A 130 5.55 -17.38 14.06
CA ASP A 130 4.47 -17.77 14.98
C ASP A 130 3.10 -17.30 14.48
N PHE A 131 2.96 -16.00 14.21
CA PHE A 131 1.70 -15.43 13.72
C PHE A 131 1.30 -16.04 12.37
N PHE A 132 2.22 -16.08 11.40
CA PHE A 132 1.92 -16.66 10.09
C PHE A 132 1.51 -18.14 10.19
N GLU A 133 2.18 -18.91 11.06
CA GLU A 133 1.89 -20.33 11.21
C GLU A 133 0.56 -20.61 11.90
N GLU A 134 0.18 -19.79 12.88
CA GLU A 134 -1.06 -19.93 13.63
C GLU A 134 -2.26 -19.33 12.91
N ALA A 135 -2.12 -18.11 12.39
CA ALA A 135 -3.25 -17.32 11.90
C ALA A 135 -3.86 -17.86 10.61
N PHE A 136 -3.08 -18.52 9.76
CA PHE A 136 -3.51 -18.89 8.40
C PHE A 136 -3.58 -20.41 8.19
N THR A 137 -4.64 -20.85 7.53
CA THR A 137 -4.76 -22.23 7.06
C THR A 137 -3.77 -22.54 5.94
N LYS A 138 -3.52 -23.82 5.67
CA LYS A 138 -2.64 -24.25 4.55
C LYS A 138 -3.05 -23.68 3.19
N SER A 139 -4.34 -23.45 2.95
CA SER A 139 -4.82 -22.89 1.68
C SER A 139 -4.55 -21.39 1.59
N GLU A 140 -4.75 -20.67 2.69
CA GLU A 140 -4.49 -19.23 2.81
C GLU A 140 -2.98 -18.92 2.73
N LYS A 141 -2.15 -19.72 3.41
CA LYS A 141 -0.68 -19.63 3.31
C LYS A 141 -0.17 -19.79 1.89
N LYS A 142 -0.88 -20.53 1.04
CA LYS A 142 -0.51 -20.72 -0.36
C LYS A 142 -0.79 -19.48 -1.22
N SER A 143 -1.82 -18.71 -0.88
CA SER A 143 -2.13 -17.46 -1.58
C SER A 143 -1.28 -16.29 -1.07
N ILE A 144 -0.78 -16.33 0.17
CA ILE A 144 0.13 -15.30 0.69
C ILE A 144 1.49 -15.45 0.01
N ILE A 145 1.94 -14.37 -0.63
CA ILE A 145 3.20 -14.34 -1.36
C ILE A 145 4.28 -13.58 -0.59
N ASP A 146 5.51 -13.91 -0.95
CA ASP A 146 6.69 -13.19 -0.53
C ASP A 146 6.70 -11.76 -1.11
N THR A 147 6.87 -10.78 -0.24
CA THR A 147 6.96 -9.36 -0.60
C THR A 147 8.37 -8.87 -0.33
N SER A 148 9.06 -8.42 -1.39
CA SER A 148 10.40 -7.85 -1.25
C SER A 148 10.34 -6.36 -0.90
N TYR A 149 11.22 -5.95 0.00
CA TYR A 149 11.37 -4.58 0.48
C TYR A 149 12.85 -4.23 0.62
N SER A 150 13.26 -3.07 0.11
CA SER A 150 14.61 -2.54 0.34
C SER A 150 14.62 -1.77 1.65
N MET A 151 15.50 -2.16 2.57
CA MET A 151 15.77 -1.32 3.73
C MET A 151 16.64 -0.15 3.32
N TYR A 152 16.28 1.06 3.74
CA TYR A 152 17.13 2.24 3.58
C TYR A 152 18.29 2.19 4.59
N THR A 153 19.18 1.22 4.41
CA THR A 153 20.52 1.20 4.99
C THR A 153 21.45 1.39 3.81
N GLY A 154 22.55 2.16 3.96
CA GLY A 154 23.45 2.49 2.84
C GLY A 154 24.07 1.28 2.10
N ASP A 155 23.78 0.06 2.54
CA ASP A 155 23.96 -1.18 1.81
C ASP A 155 22.57 -1.69 1.40
N ALA A 156 22.15 -1.46 0.14
CA ALA A 156 20.84 -1.87 -0.37
C ALA A 156 20.62 -3.39 -0.18
N ARG A 157 19.94 -3.78 0.90
CA ARG A 157 19.59 -5.16 1.19
C ARG A 157 18.09 -5.35 1.03
N TRP A 158 17.75 -6.29 0.15
CA TRP A 158 16.38 -6.75 -0.01
C TRP A 158 16.05 -7.77 1.07
N LEU A 159 15.02 -7.44 1.85
CA LEU A 159 14.34 -8.40 2.70
C LEU A 159 13.08 -8.89 2.01
N THR A 160 12.69 -10.10 2.35
CA THR A 160 11.48 -10.73 1.83
C THR A 160 10.67 -11.26 2.99
N ASP A 161 9.42 -10.83 3.07
CA ASP A 161 8.50 -11.12 4.17
C ASP A 161 7.15 -11.61 3.63
N LYS A 162 6.51 -12.54 4.35
CA LYS A 162 5.11 -12.95 4.09
C LYS A 162 4.12 -12.07 4.83
N VAL A 163 4.50 -11.66 6.04
CA VAL A 163 3.74 -10.73 6.87
C VAL A 163 4.69 -9.62 7.30
N PHE A 164 4.25 -8.38 7.13
CA PHE A 164 5.05 -7.19 7.42
C PHE A 164 4.18 -6.10 8.06
N LEU A 165 4.81 -4.99 8.47
CA LEU A 165 4.10 -3.82 9.01
C LEU A 165 3.86 -2.76 7.93
N PRO A 166 2.89 -1.85 8.12
CA PRO A 166 2.63 -0.80 7.16
C PRO A 166 3.75 0.25 7.10
N GLU A 167 3.71 1.09 6.06
CA GLU A 167 4.66 2.19 5.86
C GLU A 167 4.13 3.51 6.46
N TYR A 168 4.95 4.17 7.28
CA TYR A 168 4.74 5.45 7.97
C TYR A 168 4.43 6.58 7.01
N LEU A 169 5.11 6.63 5.86
CA LEU A 169 4.90 7.72 4.90
C LEU A 169 3.44 7.80 4.45
N ARG A 170 2.69 6.68 4.45
CA ARG A 170 1.26 6.64 4.10
C ARG A 170 0.47 7.56 5.02
N TYR A 171 0.66 7.35 6.31
CA TYR A 171 -0.03 8.08 7.38
C TYR A 171 0.47 9.51 7.53
N ARG A 172 1.71 9.80 7.12
CA ARG A 172 2.20 11.18 7.06
C ARG A 172 1.41 12.03 6.05
N MET A 173 1.02 11.43 4.93
CA MET A 173 0.29 12.11 3.86
C MET A 173 -1.22 12.13 4.12
N ASN A 174 -1.76 11.03 4.65
CA ASN A 174 -3.15 10.92 5.05
C ASN A 174 -3.28 10.53 6.55
N PRO A 175 -3.14 11.50 7.48
CA PRO A 175 -3.23 11.22 8.91
C PRO A 175 -4.59 10.69 9.37
N GLN A 176 -5.63 10.80 8.54
CA GLN A 176 -6.94 10.23 8.80
C GLN A 176 -6.89 8.70 8.80
N ASP A 177 -6.02 8.08 8.01
CA ASP A 177 -5.89 6.62 7.90
C ASP A 177 -5.14 6.01 9.10
N ALA A 178 -4.56 6.86 9.96
CA ALA A 178 -3.80 6.46 11.15
C ALA A 178 -4.70 6.03 12.34
N THR A 179 -6.02 5.98 12.16
CA THR A 179 -6.93 5.40 13.14
C THR A 179 -6.83 3.88 13.09
N CYS A 180 -6.70 3.26 14.27
CA CYS A 180 -6.56 1.82 14.43
C CYS A 180 -7.22 1.43 15.75
N GLU A 181 -8.27 0.61 15.71
CA GLU A 181 -8.86 0.02 16.91
C GLU A 181 -8.10 -1.28 17.24
N PRO A 182 -7.95 -1.66 18.51
CA PRO A 182 -7.46 -2.98 18.90
C PRO A 182 -8.55 -4.05 18.77
N THR A 183 -8.15 -5.31 18.64
CA THR A 183 -9.04 -6.46 18.89
C THR A 183 -9.38 -6.60 20.38
N ASP A 184 -10.39 -7.41 20.71
CA ASP A 184 -10.76 -7.67 22.12
C ASP A 184 -9.56 -8.28 22.87
N HIS A 185 -8.85 -9.23 22.24
CA HIS A 185 -7.59 -9.81 22.74
C HIS A 185 -6.52 -8.74 23.01
N THR A 186 -6.30 -7.82 22.06
CA THR A 186 -5.30 -6.76 22.20
C THR A 186 -5.66 -5.77 23.32
N GLU A 187 -6.95 -5.50 23.54
CA GLU A 187 -7.42 -4.72 24.69
C GLU A 187 -7.10 -5.42 26.02
N ASP A 188 -7.31 -6.74 26.09
CA ASP A 188 -7.03 -7.54 27.29
C ASP A 188 -5.54 -7.57 27.67
N LEU A 189 -4.64 -7.32 26.71
CA LEU A 189 -3.20 -7.16 26.92
C LEU A 189 -2.79 -5.77 27.45
N GLY A 190 -3.73 -4.81 27.52
CA GLY A 190 -3.50 -3.50 28.14
C GLY A 190 -2.94 -2.44 27.22
N ILE A 191 -3.14 -2.57 25.90
CA ILE A 191 -2.74 -1.57 24.91
C ILE A 191 -3.24 -0.17 25.28
N GLN A 192 -2.40 0.85 25.07
CA GLN A 192 -2.78 2.23 25.38
C GLN A 192 -3.66 2.81 24.28
N MET A 193 -4.84 3.30 24.69
CA MET A 193 -5.83 3.89 23.81
C MET A 193 -5.88 5.41 23.96
N GLU A 194 -5.89 6.13 22.85
CA GLU A 194 -6.12 7.58 22.80
C GLU A 194 -7.26 7.88 21.81
N ASN A 195 -8.33 8.52 22.29
CA ASN A 195 -9.52 8.87 21.49
C ASN A 195 -10.15 7.70 20.72
N GLY A 196 -10.08 6.48 21.26
CA GLY A 196 -10.63 5.28 20.61
C GLY A 196 -9.71 4.70 19.53
N SER A 197 -8.42 5.03 19.52
CA SER A 197 -7.44 4.37 18.65
C SER A 197 -6.14 4.07 19.40
N CYS A 198 -5.42 3.04 18.93
CA CYS A 198 -4.14 2.58 19.45
C CYS A 198 -2.99 2.92 18.50
N LYS A 199 -1.82 3.15 19.08
CA LYS A 199 -0.57 3.29 18.30
C LYS A 199 -0.24 1.95 17.65
N PHE A 200 0.38 1.98 16.48
CA PHE A 200 0.88 0.77 15.85
C PHE A 200 2.24 0.97 15.18
N TRP A 201 3.00 -0.12 15.10
CA TRP A 201 4.32 -0.16 14.47
C TRP A 201 4.25 0.00 12.95
N THR A 202 5.28 0.63 12.38
CA THR A 202 5.52 0.72 10.93
C THR A 202 6.91 0.16 10.60
N ARG A 203 7.07 -0.44 9.41
CA ARG A 203 8.34 -1.08 9.01
C ARG A 203 9.42 -0.12 8.52
N ASP A 204 9.06 1.09 8.09
CA ASP A 204 9.96 2.09 7.53
C ASP A 204 10.58 3.02 8.59
N VAL A 205 11.77 3.49 8.27
CA VAL A 205 12.63 4.30 9.13
C VAL A 205 12.30 5.78 9.00
N ASN A 206 12.25 6.47 10.12
CA ASN A 206 12.01 7.91 10.17
C ASN A 206 13.10 8.67 9.38
N LEU A 207 12.72 9.30 8.26
CA LEU A 207 13.55 10.25 7.50
C LEU A 207 13.81 11.58 8.25
N MET A 208 13.76 11.59 9.58
CA MET A 208 14.11 12.76 10.38
C MET A 208 15.61 12.76 10.69
N ARG A 209 16.43 12.85 9.63
CA ARG A 209 17.76 13.47 9.74
C ARG A 209 17.54 14.94 10.10
N SER A 210 17.53 15.26 11.39
CA SER A 210 17.97 16.58 11.84
C SER A 210 18.86 16.39 13.06
N ALA A 211 20.16 16.45 12.78
CA ALA A 211 21.28 16.55 13.72
C ALA A 211 21.80 15.25 14.36
N GLY A 212 22.53 14.47 13.56
CA GLY A 212 23.72 13.73 13.99
C GLY A 212 23.49 12.40 14.72
N GLY A 213 23.80 11.30 14.03
CA GLY A 213 23.89 9.95 14.59
C GLY A 213 22.95 9.00 13.88
N GLY A 214 23.50 8.19 12.97
CA GLY A 214 22.73 7.20 12.23
C GLY A 214 22.48 5.96 13.06
N THR A 215 21.24 5.51 13.07
CA THR A 215 20.84 4.10 13.12
C THR A 215 19.47 3.98 12.44
N SER A 216 19.27 2.89 11.70
CA SER A 216 17.96 2.45 11.20
C SER A 216 17.05 2.23 12.40
N VAL A 217 15.96 2.97 12.52
CA VAL A 217 15.05 2.87 13.68
C VAL A 217 13.64 2.47 13.24
N GLY A 218 13.12 1.37 13.79
CA GLY A 218 11.70 1.06 13.78
C GLY A 218 10.88 2.29 14.16
N SER A 219 9.89 2.62 13.33
CA SER A 219 9.01 3.78 13.57
C SER A 219 7.62 3.28 13.96
N PHE A 220 6.84 4.12 14.63
CA PHE A 220 5.43 3.85 14.89
C PHE A 220 4.61 5.08 14.57
N VAL A 221 3.34 4.86 14.25
CA VAL A 221 2.37 5.91 14.02
C VAL A 221 1.59 6.14 15.31
N MET A 222 1.64 7.38 15.82
CA MET A 222 0.75 7.84 16.88
C MET A 222 -0.62 8.17 16.27
N CYS A 223 -1.71 7.72 16.89
CA CYS A 223 -3.06 8.09 16.46
C CYS A 223 -3.25 9.61 16.41
N LEU A 224 -3.95 10.05 15.36
CA LEU A 224 -4.36 11.44 15.12
C LEU A 224 -3.28 12.51 15.30
N GLY A 225 -2.48 12.73 14.25
CA GLY A 225 -1.95 14.07 13.92
C GLY A 225 -0.89 14.67 14.85
N THR A 226 -0.45 13.99 15.90
CA THR A 226 0.65 14.48 16.74
C THR A 226 1.99 13.97 16.23
N LYS A 227 2.77 14.87 15.64
CA LYS A 227 4.22 14.71 15.57
C LYS A 227 4.75 14.60 17.00
N SER A 228 5.36 13.48 17.35
CA SER A 228 6.32 13.49 18.45
C SER A 228 7.67 13.91 17.89
N ASN A 229 8.10 15.11 18.26
CA ASN A 229 9.52 15.32 18.51
C ASN A 229 9.75 14.73 19.91
N ASN A 230 10.44 13.59 20.00
CA ASN A 230 10.96 12.99 21.23
C ASN A 230 10.05 13.14 22.47
N SER A 231 9.18 12.17 22.70
CA SER A 231 8.63 11.92 24.03
C SER A 231 9.70 11.30 24.91
N GLY A 232 10.67 12.11 25.35
CA GLY A 232 11.48 11.95 26.57
C GLY A 232 12.17 10.61 26.89
N HIS A 233 12.15 9.61 26.00
CA HIS A 233 12.80 8.33 26.16
C HIS A 233 13.98 8.31 25.21
N GLY A 234 15.15 7.91 25.71
CA GLY A 234 16.32 7.68 24.86
C GLY A 234 15.97 6.66 23.76
N PRO A 235 16.76 6.62 22.67
CA PRO A 235 16.51 5.72 21.53
C PRO A 235 16.24 4.27 21.95
N ASP A 236 16.89 3.79 23.02
CA ASP A 236 16.78 2.40 23.49
C ASP A 236 15.44 2.06 24.18
N GLY A 237 14.69 3.05 24.69
CA GLY A 237 13.43 2.85 25.41
C GLY A 237 12.18 2.83 24.53
N LEU A 238 12.37 2.93 23.21
CA LEU A 238 11.27 3.00 22.25
C LEU A 238 10.94 1.62 21.68
N PHE A 239 11.95 0.79 21.37
CA PHE A 239 11.77 -0.51 20.71
C PHE A 239 11.17 -1.58 21.61
N THR A 240 11.38 -1.45 22.91
CA THR A 240 10.87 -2.34 23.95
C THR A 240 9.49 -1.90 24.48
N ALA A 241 8.83 -0.96 23.81
CA ALA A 241 7.52 -0.47 24.22
C ALA A 241 6.46 -1.58 24.06
N GLU A 242 5.93 -2.05 25.19
CA GLU A 242 4.91 -3.10 25.27
C GLU A 242 3.48 -2.54 25.10
N ASP A 243 3.32 -1.24 24.80
CA ASP A 243 2.03 -0.54 24.68
C ASP A 243 1.65 -0.17 23.23
N VAL A 244 2.31 -0.79 22.25
CA VAL A 244 2.14 -0.50 20.82
C VAL A 244 1.57 -1.70 20.09
N GLY A 245 0.52 -1.46 19.32
CA GLY A 245 -0.19 -2.49 18.56
C GLY A 245 0.58 -2.96 17.33
N VAL A 246 0.28 -4.19 16.93
CA VAL A 246 0.78 -4.83 15.72
C VAL A 246 -0.34 -4.83 14.69
N ARG A 247 -0.12 -4.14 13.58
CA ARG A 247 -1.06 -4.04 12.46
C ARG A 247 -0.45 -4.71 11.23
N PRO A 248 -0.61 -6.03 11.05
CA PRO A 248 0.02 -6.75 9.94
C PRO A 248 -0.53 -6.34 8.58
N VAL A 249 0.33 -6.50 7.58
CA VAL A 249 0.08 -6.39 6.15
C VAL A 249 0.53 -7.69 5.48
N ILE A 250 -0.24 -8.16 4.51
CA ILE A 250 0.08 -9.33 3.68
C ILE A 250 -0.15 -9.00 2.19
N SER A 251 0.60 -9.64 1.32
CA SER A 251 0.32 -9.64 -0.12
C SER A 251 -0.27 -10.99 -0.51
N VAL A 252 -1.38 -11.00 -1.24
CA VAL A 252 -2.05 -12.24 -1.65
C VAL A 252 -2.26 -12.29 -3.16
N GLU A 253 -1.92 -13.44 -3.74
CA GLU A 253 -2.26 -13.76 -5.12
C GLU A 253 -3.74 -14.16 -5.20
N CYS A 254 -4.50 -13.41 -6.00
CA CYS A 254 -5.91 -13.63 -6.21
C CYS A 254 -6.18 -14.71 -7.26
N GLU A 255 -7.29 -15.41 -7.10
CA GLU A 255 -7.80 -16.31 -8.15
C GLU A 255 -8.58 -15.53 -9.22
N GLY A 256 -8.36 -15.89 -10.49
CA GLY A 256 -9.12 -15.40 -11.63
C GLY A 256 -8.26 -14.99 -12.81
N THR A 257 -8.91 -14.44 -13.83
CA THR A 257 -8.29 -13.86 -15.02
C THR A 257 -8.84 -12.46 -15.18
N PHE A 258 -7.98 -11.48 -15.47
CA PHE A 258 -8.39 -10.10 -15.68
C PHE A 258 -8.21 -9.71 -17.15
N GLU A 259 -8.92 -8.67 -17.57
CA GLU A 259 -8.67 -7.96 -18.81
C GLU A 259 -8.11 -6.56 -18.51
N MET A 260 -7.40 -5.95 -19.48
CA MET A 260 -6.83 -4.60 -19.30
C MET A 260 -7.88 -3.54 -18.92
N LYS A 261 -9.15 -3.76 -19.27
CA LYS A 261 -10.27 -2.86 -18.92
C LYS A 261 -10.63 -2.88 -17.42
N ASP A 262 -10.22 -3.92 -16.70
CA ASP A 262 -10.49 -4.10 -15.26
C ASP A 262 -9.49 -3.33 -14.38
N ILE A 263 -8.44 -2.78 -14.99
CA ILE A 263 -7.41 -1.98 -14.33
C ILE A 263 -7.90 -0.53 -14.26
N ASP A 264 -7.99 0.05 -13.07
CA ASP A 264 -8.45 1.42 -12.83
C ASP A 264 -7.31 2.38 -12.45
N VAL A 265 -7.63 3.67 -12.43
CA VAL A 265 -6.70 4.70 -11.94
C VAL A 265 -6.28 4.38 -10.50
N ALA A 266 -5.03 4.63 -10.17
CA ALA A 266 -4.36 4.29 -8.90
C ALA A 266 -4.06 2.80 -8.67
N ASP A 267 -4.53 1.89 -9.54
CA ASP A 267 -4.01 0.52 -9.53
C ASP A 267 -2.51 0.49 -9.91
N ARG A 268 -1.86 -0.61 -9.54
CA ARG A 268 -0.50 -0.91 -9.96
C ARG A 268 -0.52 -1.94 -11.08
N ILE A 269 0.48 -1.87 -11.95
CA ILE A 269 0.74 -2.94 -12.92
C ILE A 269 2.21 -3.35 -12.87
N THR A 270 2.48 -4.61 -13.19
CA THR A 270 3.84 -5.09 -13.47
C THR A 270 3.99 -5.30 -14.98
N PHE A 271 4.91 -4.56 -15.60
CA PHE A 271 5.10 -4.58 -17.05
C PHE A 271 6.54 -4.21 -17.43
N GLY A 272 7.21 -5.07 -18.20
CA GLY A 272 8.64 -4.90 -18.51
C GLY A 272 9.57 -5.23 -17.33
N THR A 273 10.86 -5.29 -17.62
CA THR A 273 11.94 -5.64 -16.68
C THR A 273 13.12 -4.73 -16.96
N TYR A 274 13.69 -4.09 -15.93
CA TYR A 274 14.88 -3.25 -16.11
C TYR A 274 15.91 -3.57 -15.02
N SER A 275 17.16 -3.73 -15.43
CA SER A 275 18.25 -4.24 -14.59
C SER A 275 17.87 -5.55 -13.87
N GLU A 276 17.35 -6.51 -14.63
CA GLU A 276 16.91 -7.84 -14.17
C GLU A 276 15.72 -7.86 -13.18
N GLU A 277 15.15 -6.70 -12.84
CA GLU A 277 14.03 -6.60 -11.92
C GLU A 277 12.73 -6.17 -12.63
N PRO A 278 11.57 -6.79 -12.34
CA PRO A 278 10.27 -6.36 -12.89
C PRO A 278 9.97 -4.89 -12.57
N ILE A 279 9.37 -4.15 -13.51
CA ILE A 279 8.98 -2.76 -13.26
C ILE A 279 7.54 -2.72 -12.77
N THR A 280 7.34 -2.10 -11.60
CA THR A 280 6.01 -1.74 -11.10
C THR A 280 5.66 -0.33 -11.55
N TRP A 281 4.48 -0.15 -12.10
CA TRP A 281 3.93 1.12 -12.54
C TRP A 281 2.66 1.43 -11.77
N VAL A 282 2.35 2.72 -11.63
CA VAL A 282 1.09 3.23 -11.08
C VAL A 282 0.26 3.78 -12.24
N VAL A 283 -1.01 3.41 -12.29
CA VAL A 283 -1.95 3.90 -13.32
C VAL A 283 -2.30 5.34 -13.03
N PHE A 284 -1.84 6.21 -13.92
CA PHE A 284 -1.99 7.65 -13.84
C PHE A 284 -3.27 8.12 -14.53
N ASP A 285 -3.57 7.59 -15.71
CA ASP A 285 -4.79 7.94 -16.44
C ASP A 285 -5.34 6.72 -17.16
N LYS A 286 -6.65 6.72 -17.41
CA LYS A 286 -7.35 5.66 -18.13
C LYS A 286 -8.37 6.29 -19.07
N ASP A 287 -8.24 5.96 -20.36
CA ASP A 287 -9.23 6.30 -21.35
C ASP A 287 -9.82 5.03 -22.00
N LYS A 288 -10.58 5.21 -23.08
CA LYS A 288 -11.20 4.09 -23.81
C LYS A 288 -10.20 3.26 -24.63
N ASN A 289 -8.99 3.77 -24.84
CA ASN A 289 -7.97 3.19 -25.70
C ASN A 289 -6.86 2.51 -24.89
N GLY A 290 -6.64 2.92 -23.63
CA GLY A 290 -5.57 2.38 -22.82
C GLY A 290 -5.44 3.02 -21.44
N ILE A 291 -4.30 2.74 -20.83
CA ILE A 291 -3.85 3.31 -19.56
C ILE A 291 -2.53 4.03 -19.76
N THR A 292 -2.39 5.20 -19.14
CA THR A 292 -1.11 5.89 -18.98
C THR A 292 -0.56 5.56 -17.61
N VAL A 293 0.70 5.14 -17.53
CA VAL A 293 1.30 4.66 -16.29
C VAL A 293 2.65 5.33 -16.04
N VAL A 294 2.99 5.56 -14.78
CA VAL A 294 4.28 6.11 -14.34
C VAL A 294 4.97 5.09 -13.45
N SER A 295 6.29 4.93 -13.58
CA SER A 295 7.02 3.97 -12.76
C SER A 295 6.87 4.30 -11.26
N LYS A 296 6.58 3.28 -10.45
CA LYS A 296 6.40 3.41 -8.99
C LYS A 296 7.70 3.86 -8.30
N TYR A 297 8.84 3.48 -8.86
CA TYR A 297 10.17 3.84 -8.36
C TYR A 297 10.94 4.61 -9.42
N ALA A 298 11.91 5.40 -8.98
CA ALA A 298 12.94 5.88 -9.90
C ALA A 298 13.77 4.67 -10.37
N LEU A 299 13.89 4.51 -11.69
CA LEU A 299 14.51 3.32 -12.29
C LEU A 299 16.00 3.51 -12.55
N ASP A 300 16.43 4.75 -12.80
CA ASP A 300 17.83 5.13 -12.96
C ASP A 300 18.03 6.60 -12.56
N LYS A 301 19.28 7.05 -12.50
CA LYS A 301 19.66 8.46 -12.39
C LYS A 301 20.30 8.95 -13.69
N MET A 302 19.75 10.01 -14.25
CA MET A 302 20.23 10.53 -15.53
C MET A 302 20.39 12.05 -15.47
N LYS A 303 21.31 12.54 -16.30
CA LYS A 303 21.46 13.96 -16.62
C LYS A 303 20.59 14.30 -17.82
N MET A 304 20.12 15.54 -17.86
CA MET A 304 19.36 16.06 -19.00
C MET A 304 20.27 16.46 -20.19
N ASN A 305 21.58 16.65 -19.99
CA ASN A 305 22.58 17.22 -20.92
C ASN A 305 22.72 18.76 -20.97
N LYS A 306 23.91 19.21 -21.41
CA LYS A 306 24.57 20.53 -21.24
C LYS A 306 23.67 21.78 -21.27
N LYS A 307 24.15 22.84 -20.57
CA LYS A 307 23.66 24.23 -20.42
C LYS A 307 22.92 24.91 -21.61
N ASP A 308 23.01 24.38 -22.82
CA ASP A 308 22.47 24.97 -24.05
C ASP A 308 21.27 24.19 -24.64
N VAL A 309 20.92 23.00 -24.11
CA VAL A 309 19.71 22.26 -24.55
C VAL A 309 18.47 22.88 -23.90
N VAL A 310 17.55 23.35 -24.75
CA VAL A 310 16.30 23.98 -24.30
C VAL A 310 15.13 22.99 -24.36
N ASP A 311 15.15 22.06 -25.32
CA ASP A 311 14.04 21.17 -25.65
C ASP A 311 14.33 19.72 -25.22
N PHE A 312 13.30 19.05 -24.68
CA PHE A 312 13.43 17.67 -24.19
C PHE A 312 13.81 16.69 -25.30
N ALA A 313 13.28 16.87 -26.52
CA ALA A 313 13.55 16.02 -27.68
C ALA A 313 15.02 16.03 -28.14
N ASP A 314 15.81 17.03 -27.73
CA ASP A 314 17.25 17.13 -28.05
C ASP A 314 18.14 16.69 -26.87
N SER A 315 17.56 16.10 -25.83
CA SER A 315 18.24 15.78 -24.57
C SER A 315 18.77 14.35 -24.53
N SER A 316 19.90 14.10 -23.86
CA SER A 316 20.37 12.71 -23.66
C SER A 316 19.41 11.88 -22.82
N LEU A 317 18.60 12.54 -21.99
CA LEU A 317 17.57 11.87 -21.21
C LEU A 317 16.48 11.31 -22.12
N HIS A 318 16.12 12.04 -23.17
CA HIS A 318 15.17 11.57 -24.18
C HIS A 318 15.76 10.40 -25.00
N ASP A 319 17.01 10.54 -25.47
CA ASP A 319 17.72 9.45 -26.17
C ASP A 319 17.75 8.17 -25.30
N TRP A 320 18.12 8.31 -24.02
CA TRP A 320 18.14 7.18 -23.09
C TRP A 320 16.74 6.56 -22.90
N LEU A 321 15.68 7.37 -22.77
CA LEU A 321 14.32 6.87 -22.58
C LEU A 321 13.82 6.06 -23.78
N ASN A 322 14.02 6.57 -25.00
CA ASN A 322 13.43 6.00 -26.22
C ASN A 322 14.35 5.04 -26.99
N GLU A 323 15.65 5.03 -26.71
CA GLU A 323 16.60 4.08 -27.29
C GLU A 323 17.02 3.03 -26.25
N GLU A 324 17.85 3.39 -25.26
CA GLU A 324 18.44 2.42 -24.33
C GLU A 324 17.39 1.77 -23.42
N PHE A 325 16.68 2.57 -22.64
CA PHE A 325 15.67 2.08 -21.70
C PHE A 325 14.54 1.35 -22.42
N TYR A 326 13.98 1.91 -23.50
CA TYR A 326 12.89 1.28 -24.23
C TYR A 326 13.29 -0.08 -24.83
N GLU A 327 14.50 -0.18 -25.38
CA GLU A 327 14.98 -1.41 -25.97
C GLU A 327 15.27 -2.49 -24.93
N ASP A 328 15.84 -2.11 -23.79
CA ASP A 328 16.20 -3.03 -22.71
C ASP A 328 15.01 -3.43 -21.84
N ALA A 329 14.08 -2.50 -21.58
CA ALA A 329 13.00 -2.70 -20.62
C ALA A 329 11.85 -3.57 -21.13
N PHE A 330 11.64 -3.60 -22.45
CA PHE A 330 10.45 -4.18 -23.06
C PHE A 330 10.78 -5.18 -24.17
N THR A 331 10.11 -6.33 -24.12
CA THR A 331 10.15 -7.31 -25.21
C THR A 331 9.37 -6.83 -26.45
N ASP A 332 9.64 -7.40 -27.62
CA ASP A 332 8.88 -7.11 -28.86
C ASP A 332 7.35 -7.24 -28.72
N LYS A 333 6.89 -8.13 -27.83
CA LYS A 333 5.45 -8.28 -27.55
C LYS A 333 4.92 -7.12 -26.73
N GLN A 334 5.66 -6.67 -25.73
CA GLN A 334 5.31 -5.55 -24.87
C GLN A 334 5.39 -4.22 -25.63
N LYS A 335 6.42 -4.02 -26.45
CA LYS A 335 6.56 -2.86 -27.34
C LYS A 335 5.35 -2.65 -28.26
N LYS A 336 4.71 -3.73 -28.70
CA LYS A 336 3.47 -3.64 -29.51
C LYS A 336 2.26 -3.11 -28.74
N LEU A 337 2.27 -3.17 -27.41
CA LEU A 337 1.22 -2.62 -26.55
C LEU A 337 1.48 -1.16 -26.20
N ILE A 338 2.73 -0.71 -26.25
CA ILE A 338 3.12 0.67 -25.98
C ILE A 338 2.67 1.55 -27.16
N VAL A 339 2.12 2.71 -26.84
CA VAL A 339 1.64 3.72 -27.78
C VAL A 339 2.50 4.97 -27.62
N ALA A 340 3.09 5.41 -28.73
CA ALA A 340 3.82 6.67 -28.78
C ALA A 340 2.88 7.87 -28.60
N ASP A 341 3.36 8.92 -27.96
CA ASP A 341 2.63 10.16 -27.79
C ASP A 341 2.62 11.02 -29.07
N GLU A 342 2.14 12.26 -28.96
CA GLU A 342 2.05 13.17 -30.11
C GLU A 342 3.40 13.63 -30.68
N ASP A 343 4.47 13.48 -29.90
CA ASP A 343 5.86 13.78 -30.28
C ASP A 343 6.61 12.54 -30.80
N ASP A 344 5.90 11.40 -30.98
CA ASP A 344 6.44 10.08 -31.36
C ASP A 344 7.30 9.42 -30.26
N ASP A 345 7.13 9.86 -29.00
CA ASP A 345 7.84 9.28 -27.85
C ASP A 345 7.09 8.04 -27.33
N SER A 346 7.72 6.88 -27.37
CA SER A 346 7.18 5.64 -26.75
C SER A 346 7.35 5.65 -25.23
N VAL A 347 8.38 6.36 -24.74
CA VAL A 347 8.65 6.57 -23.33
C VAL A 347 8.89 8.05 -23.09
N THR A 348 8.17 8.62 -22.13
CA THR A 348 8.25 10.05 -21.83
C THR A 348 8.31 10.29 -20.31
N LEU A 349 8.15 11.54 -19.87
CA LEU A 349 8.14 11.91 -18.45
C LEU A 349 6.82 12.58 -18.05
N PRO A 350 6.39 12.47 -16.78
CA PRO A 350 5.20 13.16 -16.29
C PRO A 350 5.29 14.67 -16.49
N GLU A 351 4.16 15.34 -16.74
CA GLU A 351 4.11 16.80 -16.79
C GLU A 351 3.87 17.43 -15.41
N LYS A 352 4.56 18.53 -15.10
CA LYS A 352 4.46 19.21 -13.80
C LYS A 352 3.03 19.64 -13.45
N VAL A 353 2.26 20.07 -14.45
CA VAL A 353 0.87 20.53 -14.22
C VAL A 353 -0.01 19.35 -13.89
N THR A 354 0.13 18.24 -14.61
CA THR A 354 -0.68 17.03 -14.38
C THR A 354 -0.38 16.39 -13.02
N VAL A 355 0.87 16.44 -12.55
CA VAL A 355 1.25 15.96 -11.20
C VAL A 355 0.61 16.78 -10.07
N LYS A 356 0.37 18.08 -10.27
CA LYS A 356 -0.20 18.96 -9.23
C LYS A 356 -1.70 18.82 -9.04
N ASP A 357 -2.40 18.46 -10.10
CA ASP A 357 -3.86 18.34 -10.11
C ASP A 357 -4.31 16.92 -9.70
N PHE A 358 -3.36 15.98 -9.62
CA PHE A 358 -3.62 14.62 -9.19
C PHE A 358 -3.76 14.49 -7.67
N GLU A 359 -4.63 13.59 -7.23
CA GLU A 359 -5.00 13.41 -5.83
C GLU A 359 -3.79 13.15 -4.93
N ARG A 360 -3.94 13.51 -3.65
CA ARG A 360 -2.88 13.44 -2.63
C ARG A 360 -2.24 12.04 -2.53
N GLU A 361 -2.93 11.00 -2.96
CA GLU A 361 -2.47 9.60 -3.01
C GLU A 361 -1.38 9.35 -4.06
N PHE A 362 -1.41 10.02 -5.22
CA PHE A 362 -0.31 9.92 -6.19
C PHE A 362 0.95 10.64 -5.71
N LEU A 363 0.76 11.75 -4.98
CA LEU A 363 1.86 12.39 -4.26
C LEU A 363 2.44 11.46 -3.20
N TYR A 364 1.67 10.59 -2.54
CA TYR A 364 2.23 9.63 -1.60
C TYR A 364 3.27 8.70 -2.29
N GLU A 365 2.91 8.07 -3.40
CA GLU A 365 3.77 7.13 -4.15
C GLU A 365 4.99 7.78 -4.82
N MET A 366 4.86 9.02 -5.26
CA MET A 366 5.97 9.79 -5.82
C MET A 366 6.91 10.32 -4.73
N LEU A 367 6.40 10.53 -3.51
CA LEU A 367 7.13 11.13 -2.39
C LEU A 367 7.75 10.15 -1.42
N THR A 368 7.39 8.87 -1.51
CA THR A 368 8.03 7.79 -0.74
C THR A 368 9.49 7.56 -1.13
N GLY A 369 9.94 8.11 -2.26
CA GLY A 369 11.36 8.29 -2.52
C GLY A 369 12.19 7.01 -2.55
N TYR A 370 11.55 5.86 -2.75
CA TYR A 370 12.25 4.62 -3.00
C TYR A 370 12.76 4.65 -4.44
N SER A 371 14.07 4.61 -4.59
CA SER A 371 14.72 4.24 -5.84
C SER A 371 14.92 2.72 -5.83
N LYS A 372 14.95 2.06 -6.99
CA LYS A 372 15.35 0.65 -7.03
C LYS A 372 16.79 0.48 -6.50
N SER A 373 17.10 -0.71 -5.99
CA SER A 373 18.42 -1.15 -5.51
C SER A 373 19.61 -0.67 -6.37
N PHE A 374 19.47 -0.76 -7.69
CA PHE A 374 20.49 -0.30 -8.65
C PHE A 374 20.82 1.20 -8.50
N CYS A 375 19.84 2.05 -8.19
CA CYS A 375 20.10 3.47 -7.94
C CYS A 375 20.82 3.70 -6.60
N GLU A 376 20.55 2.86 -5.60
CA GLU A 376 21.17 2.93 -4.26
C GLU A 376 22.65 2.52 -4.31
N GLU A 377 23.00 1.50 -5.12
CA GLU A 377 24.39 1.05 -5.34
C GLU A 377 25.25 2.05 -6.12
N ASN A 378 24.64 2.99 -6.85
CA ASN A 378 25.33 3.93 -7.74
C ASN A 378 25.53 5.33 -7.14
N ASP A 379 25.32 5.53 -5.83
CA ASP A 379 25.63 6.79 -5.12
C ASP A 379 24.85 7.98 -5.72
N VAL A 380 23.51 7.86 -5.78
CA VAL A 380 22.62 9.00 -6.08
C VAL A 380 22.81 10.05 -4.98
N ALA A 381 23.16 11.27 -5.38
CA ALA A 381 23.53 12.33 -4.44
C ALA A 381 22.56 12.46 -3.24
N GLU A 382 23.11 12.29 -2.04
CA GLU A 382 22.56 12.70 -0.74
C GLU A 382 22.29 14.23 -0.73
N GLY A 383 21.23 14.67 -1.41
CA GLY A 383 20.82 16.07 -1.49
C GLY A 383 19.38 16.26 -1.05
N ASP A 384 19.12 16.21 0.26
CA ASP A 384 17.90 16.68 0.98
C ASP A 384 16.50 16.27 0.47
N SER A 385 16.37 15.40 -0.54
CA SER A 385 15.07 14.99 -1.03
C SER A 385 15.13 13.68 -1.81
N LEU A 386 14.81 12.60 -1.11
CA LEU A 386 14.74 11.24 -1.62
C LEU A 386 13.66 11.00 -2.68
N ALA A 387 12.83 12.01 -2.98
CA ALA A 387 11.69 11.92 -3.89
C ALA A 387 11.90 12.61 -5.26
N ALA A 388 13.11 13.06 -5.55
CA ALA A 388 13.35 13.99 -6.65
C ALA A 388 13.41 13.24 -7.99
N SER A 389 12.46 13.51 -8.89
CA SER A 389 12.47 12.98 -10.25
C SER A 389 12.26 14.06 -11.31
N TRP A 390 12.77 13.80 -12.52
CA TRP A 390 12.55 14.66 -13.68
C TRP A 390 11.07 14.67 -14.10
N CYS A 391 10.49 15.86 -14.29
CA CYS A 391 9.17 16.04 -14.91
C CYS A 391 9.19 17.14 -15.98
N LYS A 392 8.42 16.98 -17.06
CA LYS A 392 8.27 17.98 -18.13
C LYS A 392 7.58 19.22 -17.56
N GLY A 393 8.12 20.41 -17.75
CA GLY A 393 7.51 21.63 -17.23
C GLY A 393 8.05 22.91 -17.87
N ARG A 394 7.17 23.92 -18.02
CA ARG A 394 7.51 25.26 -18.52
C ARG A 394 7.75 26.24 -17.37
N SER A 395 8.93 26.84 -17.31
CA SER A 395 9.19 27.99 -16.43
C SER A 395 8.47 29.24 -16.96
N LYS A 396 8.02 30.13 -16.07
CA LYS A 396 7.33 31.40 -16.40
C LYS A 396 8.13 32.32 -17.33
N ASN A 397 9.45 32.09 -17.50
CA ASN A 397 10.36 32.95 -18.24
C ASN A 397 10.91 32.32 -19.55
N ASN A 398 10.35 31.21 -20.03
CA ASN A 398 10.69 30.62 -21.35
C ASN A 398 12.20 30.35 -21.60
N LYS A 399 12.96 30.01 -20.57
CA LYS A 399 14.37 29.61 -20.68
C LYS A 399 14.58 28.27 -20.00
N ALA A 400 14.70 27.21 -20.81
CA ALA A 400 15.02 25.81 -20.52
C ALA A 400 14.06 25.04 -19.59
N PHE A 401 13.79 23.79 -20.00
CA PHE A 401 12.71 22.90 -19.55
C PHE A 401 13.19 21.84 -18.55
N LEU A 402 12.21 21.13 -17.98
CA LEU A 402 12.27 20.10 -16.94
C LEU A 402 12.48 20.64 -15.52
N THR A 403 11.53 20.32 -14.65
CA THR A 403 11.59 20.71 -13.23
C THR A 403 11.73 19.49 -12.37
N LEU A 404 12.44 19.66 -11.25
CA LEU A 404 12.52 18.66 -10.21
C LEU A 404 11.23 18.71 -9.41
N ASP A 405 10.46 17.62 -9.35
CA ASP A 405 9.38 17.56 -8.37
C ASP A 405 9.95 17.20 -7.01
N LEU A 406 10.25 18.24 -6.24
CA LEU A 406 10.35 18.11 -4.79
C LEU A 406 8.96 18.39 -4.29
N ALA A 407 8.28 17.37 -3.78
CA ALA A 407 7.19 17.29 -2.77
C ALA A 407 6.51 18.55 -2.22
N ARG A 408 7.14 19.71 -2.26
CA ARG A 408 6.75 20.98 -1.64
C ARG A 408 7.07 22.23 -2.46
N GLY A 409 7.36 22.15 -3.77
CA GLY A 409 7.39 23.39 -4.57
C GLY A 409 8.23 23.46 -5.82
N GLY A 410 8.64 22.34 -6.42
CA GLY A 410 9.24 22.30 -7.76
C GLY A 410 10.46 23.21 -7.97
N ARG A 411 11.68 22.71 -7.76
CA ARG A 411 12.91 23.48 -8.01
C ARG A 411 13.37 23.31 -9.45
N ALA A 412 13.99 24.35 -10.03
CA ALA A 412 14.79 24.18 -11.23
C ALA A 412 16.06 23.43 -10.83
N ALA A 413 16.32 22.28 -11.44
CA ALA A 413 17.58 21.58 -11.30
C ALA A 413 18.55 22.03 -12.39
N ASN A 414 19.86 21.90 -12.13
CA ASN A 414 20.85 22.14 -13.17
C ASN A 414 20.88 20.94 -14.11
N ALA A 415 20.97 21.19 -15.41
CA ALA A 415 20.96 20.15 -16.45
C ALA A 415 22.09 19.09 -16.31
N ASP A 416 23.17 19.46 -15.61
CA ASP A 416 24.32 18.60 -15.34
C ASP A 416 24.17 17.72 -14.08
N GLN A 417 23.06 17.87 -13.32
CA GLN A 417 22.78 17.05 -12.14
C GLN A 417 22.19 15.70 -12.53
N GLU A 418 22.69 14.63 -11.89
CA GLU A 418 22.06 13.31 -11.94
C GLU A 418 20.87 13.32 -11.00
N ILE A 419 19.70 12.98 -11.54
CA ILE A 419 18.43 12.96 -10.82
C ILE A 419 17.69 11.70 -11.22
N GLY A 420 16.91 11.15 -10.29
CA GLY A 420 16.07 9.99 -10.54
C GLY A 420 15.13 10.18 -11.73
N VAL A 421 14.96 9.13 -12.52
CA VAL A 421 14.07 9.10 -13.68
C VAL A 421 12.89 8.19 -13.35
N ARG A 422 11.67 8.72 -13.53
CA ARG A 422 10.43 7.95 -13.46
C ARG A 422 9.76 7.97 -14.82
N PRO A 423 10.02 6.99 -15.68
CA PRO A 423 9.43 6.94 -17.00
C PRO A 423 7.90 6.88 -16.96
N MET A 424 7.28 7.40 -18.00
CA MET A 424 5.85 7.33 -18.27
C MET A 424 5.63 6.69 -19.63
N ILE A 425 4.68 5.76 -19.72
CA ILE A 425 4.30 5.08 -20.96
C ILE A 425 2.77 5.01 -21.08
N THR A 426 2.27 4.88 -22.30
CA THR A 426 0.86 4.58 -22.57
C THR A 426 0.75 3.16 -23.10
N ILE A 427 -0.12 2.35 -22.50
CA ILE A 427 -0.37 0.95 -22.89
C ILE A 427 -1.80 0.85 -23.39
N LYS A 428 -1.98 0.36 -24.61
CA LYS A 428 -3.33 0.14 -25.18
C LYS A 428 -3.97 -1.16 -24.71
N PHE A 429 -5.30 -1.18 -24.77
CA PHE A 429 -6.12 -2.38 -24.54
C PHE A 429 -6.03 -3.41 -25.66
#